data_AF-A0A0P1BHR3-F1
#
_entry.id   AF-A0A0P1BHR3-F1
#
_cell.length_a   1.000
_cell.length_b   1.000
_cell.length_c   1.000
_cell.angle_alpha   90.00
_cell.angle_beta   90.00
_cell.angle_gamma   90.00
#
_symmetry.space_group_name_H-M   'P 1'
#
loop_
_entity.id
_entity.type
_entity.pdbx_description
1 polymer ?
#
loop_
_entity_poly.entity_id
_entity_poly.type
_entity_poly.pdbx_seq_one_letter_code
_entity_poly.pdbx_strand_id
1 'polypeptide(L)'
;MRGAGCTINDLWDRKLDQGVERTRSRPIASGALSPINALVFLSGQLSLGLAVLLQLNWYSIFFGATSLGLVIVYPLMKRITHWPQLVLGLAFNWGSLLGYAALGGHLHLAIVLPLYAGTVCWTILYDTIYAHQDAKDDLATGIKSTALLFGDKTKPILSLFGTCFVLPSAASASDVLAAAKQAWSLPAPCTIVETLSTAVSSIDLRPSGLLEQVQIQ
;
A
#
# COMPACT_ATOMS: atom_id res chain seq x y z
N MET A 1 -11.96 -1.89 7.95
CA MET A 1 -11.03 -0.74 7.83
C MET A 1 -10.61 -0.41 6.39
N ARG A 2 -10.20 -1.36 5.53
CA ARG A 2 -9.82 -1.07 4.13
C ARG A 2 -10.88 -0.28 3.34
N GLY A 3 -12.14 -0.72 3.40
CA GLY A 3 -13.24 -0.01 2.72
C GLY A 3 -13.36 1.46 3.15
N ALA A 4 -13.21 1.75 4.45
CA ALA A 4 -13.24 3.10 4.98
C ALA A 4 -12.09 3.96 4.43
N GLY A 5 -10.88 3.40 4.34
CA GLY A 5 -9.75 4.06 3.71
C GLY A 5 -10.01 4.41 2.24
N CYS A 6 -10.60 3.49 1.47
CA CYS A 6 -10.98 3.75 0.08
C CYS A 6 -12.04 4.84 -0.04
N THR A 7 -13.07 4.83 0.82
CA THR A 7 -14.11 5.87 0.81
C THR A 7 -13.57 7.24 1.20
N ILE A 8 -12.67 7.31 2.19
CA ILE A 8 -11.95 8.56 2.53
C ILE A 8 -11.11 9.05 1.35
N ASN A 9 -10.38 8.15 0.69
CA ASN A 9 -9.56 8.49 -0.47
C ASN A 9 -10.42 9.07 -1.60
N ASP A 10 -11.54 8.42 -1.97
CA ASP A 10 -12.42 8.91 -3.03
C ASP A 10 -13.11 10.24 -2.66
N LEU A 11 -13.40 10.47 -1.37
CA LEU A 11 -13.93 11.76 -0.89
C LEU A 11 -12.91 12.90 -1.03
N TRP A 12 -11.65 12.65 -0.67
CA TRP A 12 -10.60 13.67 -0.69
C TRP A 12 -10.01 13.89 -2.09
N ASP A 13 -9.90 12.84 -2.88
CA ASP A 13 -9.32 12.87 -4.22
C ASP A 13 -10.37 13.22 -5.29
N ARG A 14 -11.65 13.38 -4.95
CA ARG A 14 -12.76 13.66 -5.89
C ARG A 14 -12.42 14.66 -7.01
N LYS A 15 -11.79 15.79 -6.67
CA LYS A 15 -11.44 16.83 -7.65
C LYS A 15 -10.24 16.44 -8.51
N LEU A 16 -9.27 15.71 -7.93
CA LEU A 16 -8.10 15.21 -8.66
C LEU A 16 -8.53 14.09 -9.61
N ASP A 17 -9.37 13.18 -9.13
CA ASP A 17 -9.88 12.05 -9.91
C ASP A 17 -10.70 12.50 -11.13
N GLN A 18 -11.33 13.68 -11.09
CA GLN A 18 -12.01 14.24 -12.27
C GLN A 18 -11.05 14.62 -13.41
N GLY A 19 -9.79 14.91 -13.09
CA GLY A 19 -8.76 15.32 -14.06
C GLY A 19 -7.94 14.16 -14.64
N VAL A 20 -8.12 12.94 -14.15
CA VAL A 20 -7.35 11.75 -14.56
C VAL A 20 -8.25 10.84 -15.39
N GLU A 21 -7.80 10.44 -16.59
CA GLU A 21 -8.66 9.71 -17.54
C GLU A 21 -9.22 8.41 -16.94
N ARG A 22 -8.37 7.71 -16.19
CA ARG A 22 -8.70 6.43 -15.56
C ARG A 22 -9.71 6.57 -14.42
N THR A 23 -9.66 7.65 -13.64
CA THR A 23 -10.42 7.78 -12.39
C THR A 23 -11.62 8.72 -12.48
N ARG A 24 -11.80 9.43 -13.60
CA ARG A 24 -12.95 10.32 -13.82
C ARG A 24 -14.31 9.64 -13.70
N SER A 25 -14.37 8.33 -13.96
CA SER A 25 -15.60 7.53 -13.88
C SER A 25 -15.93 7.02 -12.47
N ARG A 26 -15.04 7.23 -11.48
CA ARG A 26 -15.28 6.78 -10.10
C ARG A 26 -16.59 7.38 -9.54
N PRO A 27 -17.33 6.65 -8.68
CA PRO A 27 -18.68 7.05 -8.28
C PRO A 27 -18.80 8.47 -7.69
N ILE A 28 -17.85 8.88 -6.87
CA ILE A 28 -17.86 10.22 -6.24
C ILE A 28 -17.33 11.29 -7.21
N ALA A 29 -16.34 10.96 -8.05
CA ALA A 29 -15.75 11.87 -9.03
C ALA A 29 -16.73 12.19 -10.19
N SER A 30 -17.46 11.19 -10.67
CA SER A 30 -18.47 11.32 -11.73
C SER A 30 -19.79 11.92 -11.26
N GLY A 31 -19.98 12.05 -9.94
CA GLY A 31 -21.23 12.52 -9.34
C GLY A 31 -22.35 11.46 -9.26
N ALA A 32 -22.08 10.21 -9.66
CA ALA A 32 -23.03 9.10 -9.54
C ALA A 32 -23.40 8.80 -8.06
N LEU A 33 -22.52 9.11 -7.12
CA LEU A 33 -22.75 9.01 -5.68
C LEU A 33 -22.53 10.36 -4.99
N SER A 34 -23.49 10.81 -4.19
CA SER A 34 -23.34 12.06 -3.42
C SER A 34 -22.30 11.89 -2.30
N PRO A 35 -21.55 12.96 -1.95
CA PRO A 35 -20.61 12.92 -0.82
C PRO A 35 -21.29 12.56 0.50
N ILE A 36 -22.55 12.95 0.69
CA ILE A 36 -23.32 12.62 1.90
C ILE A 36 -23.57 11.12 1.98
N ASN A 37 -23.98 10.47 0.88
CA ASN A 37 -24.17 9.03 0.85
C ASN A 37 -22.85 8.27 1.11
N ALA A 38 -21.74 8.77 0.57
CA ALA A 38 -20.42 8.24 0.86
C ALA A 38 -20.03 8.39 2.34
N LEU A 39 -20.37 9.51 2.99
CA LEU A 39 -20.14 9.71 4.44
C LEU A 39 -21.01 8.78 5.30
N VAL A 40 -22.26 8.52 4.92
CA VAL A 40 -23.11 7.54 5.60
C VAL A 40 -22.51 6.14 5.49
N PHE A 41 -22.07 5.76 4.29
CA PHE A 41 -21.40 4.47 4.07
C PHE A 41 -20.10 4.35 4.87
N LEU A 42 -19.28 5.41 4.87
CA LEU A 42 -18.06 5.50 5.68
C LEU A 42 -18.35 5.32 7.17
N SER A 43 -19.40 5.98 7.67
CA SER A 43 -19.81 5.89 9.08
C SER A 43 -20.19 4.46 9.46
N GLY A 44 -20.90 3.75 8.58
CA GLY A 44 -21.21 2.32 8.77
C GLY A 44 -19.96 1.45 8.81
N GLN A 45 -19.02 1.67 7.90
CA GLN A 45 -17.75 0.92 7.85
C GLN A 45 -16.87 1.18 9.08
N LEU A 46 -16.79 2.44 9.54
CA LEU A 46 -16.04 2.81 10.75
C LEU A 46 -16.70 2.24 12.00
N SER A 47 -18.03 2.27 12.09
CA SER A 47 -18.77 1.70 13.22
C SER A 47 -18.55 0.19 13.32
N LEU A 48 -18.60 -0.52 12.20
CA LEU A 48 -18.31 -1.96 12.18
C LEU A 48 -16.84 -2.24 12.52
N GLY A 49 -15.91 -1.43 12.01
CA GLY A 49 -14.49 -1.53 12.36
C GLY A 49 -14.23 -1.32 13.85
N LEU A 50 -14.88 -0.32 14.45
CA LEU A 50 -14.81 -0.05 15.88
C LEU A 50 -15.41 -1.19 16.70
N ALA A 51 -16.56 -1.73 16.29
CA ALA A 51 -17.20 -2.86 16.96
C ALA A 51 -16.28 -4.09 17.03
N VAL A 52 -15.50 -4.35 15.97
CA VAL A 52 -14.48 -5.42 15.96
C VAL A 52 -13.30 -5.05 16.86
N LEU A 53 -12.81 -3.81 16.77
CA LEU A 53 -11.66 -3.36 17.56
C LEU A 53 -11.92 -3.49 19.07
N LEU A 54 -13.11 -3.10 19.53
CA LEU A 54 -13.51 -3.17 20.94
C LEU A 54 -13.66 -4.59 21.48
N GLN A 55 -13.66 -5.61 20.62
CA GLN A 55 -13.65 -7.02 21.04
C GLN A 55 -12.24 -7.56 21.28
N LEU A 56 -11.20 -6.77 21.02
CA LEU A 56 -9.80 -7.15 21.24
C LEU A 56 -9.33 -6.76 22.66
N ASN A 57 -8.13 -7.21 23.02
CA ASN A 57 -7.50 -6.81 24.27
C ASN A 57 -7.18 -5.29 24.30
N TRP A 58 -7.09 -4.71 25.49
CA TRP A 58 -6.83 -3.28 25.68
C TRP A 58 -5.60 -2.77 24.94
N TYR A 59 -4.51 -3.53 24.96
CA TYR A 59 -3.30 -3.18 24.23
C TYR A 59 -3.58 -3.00 22.73
N SER A 60 -4.32 -3.94 22.13
CA SER A 60 -4.70 -3.91 20.71
C SER A 60 -5.70 -2.80 20.39
N ILE A 61 -6.60 -2.45 21.32
CA ILE A 61 -7.50 -1.31 21.14
C ILE A 61 -6.70 -0.02 21.00
N PHE A 62 -5.83 0.27 21.97
CA PHE A 62 -5.00 1.49 21.94
C PHE A 62 -4.05 1.51 20.74
N PHE A 63 -3.36 0.40 20.51
CA PHE A 63 -2.41 0.26 19.40
C PHE A 63 -3.08 0.26 18.02
N GLY A 64 -4.29 -0.28 17.91
CA GLY A 64 -5.12 -0.19 16.71
C GLY A 64 -5.54 1.25 16.44
N ALA A 65 -5.94 1.98 17.48
CA ALA A 65 -6.34 3.39 17.36
C ALA A 65 -5.21 4.29 16.85
N THR A 66 -3.94 4.02 17.19
CA THR A 66 -2.81 4.82 16.68
C THR A 66 -2.63 4.75 15.16
N SER A 67 -3.15 3.71 14.50
CA SER A 67 -3.12 3.60 13.04
C SER A 67 -3.88 4.72 12.33
N LEU A 68 -4.89 5.31 12.99
CA LEU A 68 -5.70 6.40 12.43
C LEU A 68 -4.85 7.61 12.07
N GLY A 69 -3.75 7.85 12.80
CA GLY A 69 -2.79 8.90 12.46
C GLY A 69 -2.22 8.72 11.05
N LEU A 70 -1.77 7.51 10.70
CA LEU A 70 -1.25 7.20 9.37
C LEU A 70 -2.35 7.27 8.30
N VAL A 71 -3.56 6.79 8.62
CA VAL A 71 -4.71 6.83 7.69
C VAL A 71 -5.08 8.27 7.31
N ILE A 72 -5.05 9.20 8.27
CA ILE A 72 -5.34 10.62 8.02
C ILE A 72 -4.20 11.30 7.26
N VAL A 73 -2.95 10.94 7.56
CA VAL A 73 -1.77 11.56 6.95
C VAL A 73 -1.60 11.13 5.50
N TYR A 74 -1.87 9.85 5.17
CA TYR A 74 -1.62 9.28 3.85
C TYR A 74 -2.14 10.12 2.66
N PRO A 75 -3.42 10.55 2.61
CA PRO A 75 -3.92 11.31 1.46
C PRO A 75 -3.20 12.65 1.25
N LEU A 76 -2.66 13.25 2.31
CA LEU A 76 -1.88 14.49 2.22
C LEU A 76 -0.49 14.26 1.59
N MET A 77 0.06 13.05 1.74
CA MET A 77 1.43 12.74 1.30
C MET A 77 1.60 12.86 -0.21
N LYS A 78 0.55 12.55 -0.99
CA LYS A 78 0.54 12.70 -2.46
C LYS A 78 0.86 14.13 -2.92
N ARG A 79 0.63 15.13 -2.05
CA ARG A 79 0.81 16.56 -2.34
C ARG A 79 2.16 17.10 -1.90
N ILE A 80 2.81 16.44 -0.93
CA ILE A 80 4.03 16.97 -0.30
C ILE A 80 5.29 16.17 -0.62
N THR A 81 5.17 14.87 -0.89
CA THR A 81 6.33 13.97 -1.06
C THR A 81 6.20 13.10 -2.31
N HIS A 82 7.33 12.66 -2.84
CA HIS A 82 7.42 11.62 -3.88
C HIS A 82 7.28 10.20 -3.32
N TRP A 83 7.08 10.05 -2.01
CA TRP A 83 6.94 8.76 -1.34
C TRP A 83 5.54 8.50 -0.74
N PRO A 84 4.41 8.84 -1.40
CA PRO A 84 3.09 8.49 -0.85
C PRO A 84 2.92 6.97 -0.69
N GLN A 85 3.59 6.17 -1.52
CA GLN A 85 3.63 4.70 -1.46
C GLN A 85 4.17 4.17 -0.13
N LEU A 86 5.16 4.86 0.46
CA LEU A 86 5.72 4.45 1.75
C LEU A 86 4.69 4.63 2.86
N VAL A 87 4.03 5.80 2.90
CA VAL A 87 3.01 6.08 3.92
C VAL A 87 1.76 5.21 3.73
N LEU A 88 1.40 4.92 2.48
CA LEU A 88 0.39 3.91 2.16
C LEU A 88 0.78 2.55 2.72
N GLY A 89 2.01 2.10 2.49
CA GLY A 89 2.53 0.84 3.02
C GLY A 89 2.45 0.78 4.54
N LEU A 90 2.83 1.85 5.23
CA LEU A 90 2.73 1.92 6.69
C LEU A 90 1.27 1.82 7.17
N ALA A 91 0.35 2.56 6.54
CA ALA A 91 -1.05 2.53 6.93
C ALA A 91 -1.72 1.17 6.61
N PHE A 92 -1.48 0.63 5.42
CA PHE A 92 -2.18 -0.54 4.91
C PHE A 92 -1.74 -1.84 5.60
N ASN A 93 -0.46 -1.94 5.95
CA ASN A 93 0.09 -3.14 6.56
C ASN A 93 -0.01 -3.16 8.09
N TRP A 94 -0.59 -2.12 8.72
CA TRP A 94 -0.76 -2.06 10.17
C TRP A 94 -1.50 -3.27 10.76
N GLY A 95 -2.35 -3.90 9.95
CA GLY A 95 -3.06 -5.13 10.31
C GLY A 95 -2.14 -6.29 10.70
N SER A 96 -0.93 -6.37 10.13
CA SER A 96 0.06 -7.38 10.52
C SER A 96 0.55 -7.19 11.97
N LEU A 97 0.80 -5.94 12.39
CA LEU A 97 1.16 -5.59 13.75
C LEU A 97 -0.02 -5.85 14.70
N LEU A 98 -1.20 -5.35 14.34
CA LEU A 98 -2.40 -5.47 15.16
C LEU A 98 -2.85 -6.93 15.33
N GLY A 99 -2.72 -7.75 14.28
CA GLY A 99 -3.06 -9.17 14.32
C GLY A 99 -2.21 -9.95 15.32
N TYR A 100 -0.91 -9.65 15.41
CA TYR A 100 -0.03 -10.24 16.42
C TYR A 100 -0.42 -9.77 17.84
N ALA A 101 -0.59 -8.45 18.00
CA ALA A 101 -0.98 -7.85 19.28
C ALA A 101 -2.32 -8.38 19.81
N ALA A 102 -3.25 -8.73 18.92
CA ALA A 102 -4.58 -9.26 19.27
C ALA A 102 -4.52 -10.58 20.05
N LEU A 103 -3.51 -11.42 19.78
CA LEU A 103 -3.35 -12.73 20.42
C LEU A 103 -2.67 -12.63 21.79
N GLY A 104 -1.58 -11.86 21.89
CA GLY A 104 -0.72 -11.84 23.08
C GLY A 104 -0.86 -10.61 23.97
N GLY A 105 -1.49 -9.53 23.49
CA GLY A 105 -1.55 -8.25 24.21
C GLY A 105 -0.22 -7.51 24.29
N HIS A 106 0.74 -7.84 23.43
CA HIS A 106 2.06 -7.21 23.31
C HIS A 106 2.63 -7.43 21.91
N LEU A 107 3.73 -6.75 21.58
CA LEU A 107 4.46 -6.92 20.33
C LEU A 107 5.86 -7.48 20.57
N HIS A 108 6.16 -8.63 19.96
CA HIS A 108 7.54 -9.12 19.83
C HIS A 108 8.16 -8.57 18.55
N LEU A 109 8.81 -7.41 18.64
CA LEU A 109 9.34 -6.69 17.48
C LEU A 109 10.29 -7.54 16.62
N ALA A 110 11.07 -8.44 17.22
CA ALA A 110 11.96 -9.34 16.48
C ALA A 110 11.22 -10.22 15.45
N ILE A 111 9.97 -10.61 15.74
CA ILE A 111 9.16 -11.47 14.87
C ILE A 111 8.34 -10.62 13.90
N VAL A 112 7.70 -9.58 14.42
CA VAL A 112 6.67 -8.84 13.70
C VAL A 112 7.25 -7.74 12.81
N LEU A 113 8.35 -7.09 13.23
CA LEU A 113 8.94 -5.99 12.48
C LEU A 113 9.50 -6.42 11.11
N PRO A 114 10.19 -7.56 10.97
CA PRO A 114 10.64 -8.03 9.64
C PRO A 114 9.46 -8.27 8.69
N LEU A 115 8.39 -8.92 9.17
CA LEU A 115 7.16 -9.12 8.39
C LEU A 115 6.51 -7.80 7.97
N TYR A 116 6.35 -6.87 8.92
CA TYR A 116 5.77 -5.56 8.63
C TYR A 116 6.61 -4.78 7.62
N ALA A 117 7.92 -4.69 7.82
CA ALA A 117 8.84 -4.04 6.88
C ALA A 117 8.80 -4.69 5.49
N GLY A 118 8.73 -6.02 5.43
CA GLY A 118 8.59 -6.76 4.18
C GLY A 118 7.30 -6.37 3.44
N THR A 119 6.16 -6.39 4.13
CA THR A 119 4.87 -6.02 3.51
C THR A 119 4.77 -4.54 3.11
N VAL A 120 5.47 -3.64 3.81
CA VAL A 120 5.66 -2.24 3.38
C VAL A 120 6.47 -2.17 2.07
N CYS A 121 7.57 -2.93 1.96
CA CYS A 121 8.36 -3.01 0.73
C CYS A 121 7.53 -3.57 -0.44
N TRP A 122 6.71 -4.59 -0.18
CA TRP A 122 5.75 -5.11 -1.15
C TRP A 122 4.78 -4.03 -1.62
N THR A 123 4.27 -3.21 -0.69
CA THR A 123 3.36 -2.10 -1.02
C THR A 123 4.03 -1.05 -1.89
N ILE A 124 5.27 -0.69 -1.59
CA ILE A 124 6.04 0.21 -2.45
C ILE A 124 6.23 -0.41 -3.83
N LEU A 125 6.52 -1.71 -3.91
CA LEU A 125 6.72 -2.41 -5.18
C LEU A 125 5.48 -2.33 -6.07
N TYR A 126 4.34 -2.88 -5.63
CA TYR A 126 3.17 -2.97 -6.51
C TYR A 126 2.53 -1.59 -6.74
N ASP A 127 2.52 -0.70 -5.74
CA ASP A 127 1.87 0.61 -5.87
C ASP A 127 2.69 1.55 -6.75
N THR A 128 4.02 1.38 -6.81
CA THR A 128 4.85 2.08 -7.79
C THR A 128 4.59 1.59 -9.21
N ILE A 129 4.32 0.30 -9.41
CA ILE A 129 3.90 -0.23 -10.72
C ILE A 129 2.58 0.42 -11.16
N TYR A 130 1.60 0.51 -10.26
CA TYR A 130 0.34 1.20 -10.57
C TYR A 130 0.55 2.69 -10.87
N ALA A 131 1.43 3.36 -10.14
CA ALA A 131 1.73 4.78 -10.36
C ALA A 131 2.34 5.07 -11.74
N HIS A 132 2.95 4.10 -12.43
CA HIS A 132 3.42 4.30 -13.81
C HIS A 132 2.27 4.47 -14.82
N GLN A 133 1.08 3.96 -14.51
CA GLN A 133 -0.10 4.11 -15.37
C GLN A 133 -0.62 5.55 -15.35
N ASP A 134 -0.51 6.22 -14.20
CA ASP A 134 -1.01 7.58 -13.99
C ASP A 134 0.11 8.64 -14.16
N ALA A 135 1.34 8.24 -14.48
CA ALA A 135 2.51 9.13 -14.47
C ALA A 135 2.38 10.38 -15.36
N LYS A 136 1.70 10.27 -16.51
CA LYS A 136 1.45 11.43 -17.40
C LYS A 136 0.50 12.43 -16.75
N ASP A 137 -0.61 11.93 -16.21
CA ASP A 137 -1.65 12.75 -15.59
C ASP A 137 -1.13 13.34 -14.26
N ASP A 138 -0.34 12.59 -13.49
CA ASP A 138 0.35 13.06 -12.29
C ASP A 138 1.28 14.24 -12.60
N LEU A 139 2.07 14.13 -13.68
CA LEU A 139 2.96 15.21 -14.11
C LEU A 139 2.18 16.45 -14.51
N ALA A 140 1.07 16.30 -15.25
CA ALA A 140 0.23 17.41 -15.69
C ALA A 140 -0.50 18.11 -14.52
N THR A 141 -0.85 17.35 -13.47
CA THR A 141 -1.58 17.86 -12.29
C THR A 141 -0.66 18.28 -11.13
N GLY A 142 0.65 18.04 -11.25
CA GLY A 142 1.65 18.36 -10.22
C GLY A 142 1.66 17.40 -9.03
N ILE A 143 1.06 16.21 -9.18
CA ILE A 143 1.06 15.15 -8.16
C ILE A 143 2.44 14.48 -8.15
N LYS A 144 2.94 14.18 -6.94
CA LYS A 144 4.25 13.54 -6.76
C LYS A 144 4.07 12.05 -6.49
N SER A 145 4.85 11.21 -7.18
CA SER A 145 4.83 9.76 -7.00
C SER A 145 6.23 9.15 -7.14
N THR A 146 6.41 7.92 -6.65
CA THR A 146 7.67 7.16 -6.82
C THR A 146 7.94 6.85 -8.29
N ALA A 147 6.91 6.73 -9.13
CA ALA A 147 7.07 6.56 -10.56
C ALA A 147 7.82 7.74 -11.20
N LEU A 148 7.41 8.98 -10.85
CA LEU A 148 8.09 10.19 -11.30
C LEU A 148 9.51 10.33 -10.70
N LEU A 149 9.70 9.88 -9.46
CA LEU A 149 11.01 9.96 -8.78
C LEU A 149 12.03 8.96 -9.33
N PHE A 150 11.61 7.72 -9.59
CA PHE A 150 12.49 6.63 -9.99
C PHE A 150 12.79 6.65 -11.49
N GLY A 151 11.84 7.10 -12.33
CA GLY A 151 12.01 7.22 -13.77
C GLY A 151 12.56 5.93 -14.40
N ASP A 152 13.65 6.04 -15.16
CA ASP A 152 14.28 4.90 -15.84
C ASP A 152 14.87 3.86 -14.87
N LYS A 153 15.12 4.24 -13.61
CA LYS A 153 15.65 3.35 -12.57
C LYS A 153 14.55 2.59 -11.83
N THR A 154 13.28 2.70 -12.23
CA THR A 154 12.19 2.00 -11.55
C THR A 154 12.44 0.51 -11.44
N LYS A 155 12.70 -0.20 -12.54
CA LYS A 155 12.84 -1.67 -12.53
C LYS A 155 13.87 -2.19 -11.52
N PRO A 156 15.14 -1.71 -11.50
CA PRO A 156 16.10 -2.18 -10.50
C PRO A 156 15.71 -1.81 -9.06
N ILE A 157 15.07 -0.65 -8.85
CA ILE A 157 14.57 -0.25 -7.51
C ILE A 157 13.43 -1.17 -7.05
N LEU A 158 12.51 -1.53 -7.94
CA LEU A 158 11.42 -2.46 -7.62
C LEU A 158 11.94 -3.87 -7.33
N SER A 159 12.94 -4.36 -8.08
CA SER A 159 13.60 -5.64 -7.76
C SER A 159 14.27 -5.62 -6.38
N LEU A 160 14.84 -4.49 -5.98
CA LEU A 160 15.38 -4.31 -4.62
C LEU A 160 14.26 -4.39 -3.57
N PHE A 161 13.15 -3.66 -3.75
CA PHE A 161 12.00 -3.76 -2.83
C PHE A 161 11.39 -5.16 -2.81
N GLY A 162 11.42 -5.91 -3.92
CA GLY A 162 11.00 -7.31 -3.98
C GLY A 162 11.89 -8.20 -3.13
N THR A 163 13.21 -8.01 -3.22
CA THR A 163 14.18 -8.69 -2.35
C THR A 163 13.94 -8.35 -0.87
N CYS A 164 13.73 -7.06 -0.56
CA CYS A 164 13.42 -6.59 0.79
C CYS A 164 12.05 -7.04 1.31
N PHE A 165 11.14 -7.48 0.44
CA PHE A 165 9.91 -8.15 0.87
C PHE A 165 10.18 -9.61 1.24
N VAL A 166 10.88 -10.35 0.37
CA VAL A 166 11.03 -11.81 0.52
C VAL A 166 11.94 -12.16 1.71
N LEU A 167 13.10 -11.54 1.85
CA LEU A 167 14.09 -11.96 2.86
C LEU A 167 13.58 -11.80 4.30
N PRO A 168 13.03 -10.64 4.71
CA PRO A 168 12.50 -10.47 6.06
C PRO A 168 11.26 -11.34 6.33
N SER A 169 10.38 -11.49 5.33
CA SER A 169 9.17 -12.32 5.47
C SER A 169 9.52 -13.81 5.61
N ALA A 170 10.54 -14.29 4.88
CA ALA A 170 11.02 -15.67 4.98
C ALA A 170 11.65 -15.97 6.34
N ALA A 171 12.39 -15.02 6.92
CA ALA A 171 12.94 -15.14 8.27
C ALA A 171 11.80 -15.32 9.30
N SER A 172 10.80 -14.42 9.29
CA SER A 172 9.63 -14.54 10.17
C SER A 172 8.85 -15.84 9.96
N ALA A 173 8.70 -16.30 8.72
CA ALA A 173 8.00 -17.56 8.41
C ALA A 173 8.76 -18.79 8.92
N SER A 174 10.09 -18.79 8.85
CA SER A 174 10.93 -19.89 9.31
C SER A 174 10.82 -20.10 10.82
N ASP A 175 10.83 -19.02 11.58
CA ASP A 175 10.63 -19.04 13.04
C ASP A 175 9.24 -19.62 13.41
N VAL A 176 8.21 -19.23 12.67
CA VAL A 176 6.83 -19.71 12.87
C VAL A 176 6.70 -21.19 12.50
N LEU A 177 7.25 -21.63 11.37
CA LEU A 177 7.20 -23.03 10.93
C LEU A 177 7.97 -23.95 11.89
N ALA A 178 9.14 -23.50 12.37
CA ALA A 178 9.91 -24.20 13.39
C ALA A 178 9.10 -24.36 14.70
N ALA A 179 8.40 -23.30 15.12
CA ALA A 179 7.52 -23.34 16.30
C ALA A 179 6.28 -24.24 16.10
N ALA A 180 5.71 -24.26 14.88
CA ALA A 180 4.51 -25.03 14.55
C ALA A 180 4.77 -26.53 14.29
N LYS A 181 6.03 -26.98 14.26
CA LYS A 181 6.45 -28.35 13.90
C LYS A 181 5.83 -28.85 12.58
N GLN A 182 5.58 -27.93 11.63
CA GLN A 182 4.81 -28.22 10.43
C GLN A 182 5.73 -28.34 9.21
N ALA A 183 5.66 -29.49 8.53
CA ALA A 183 6.60 -29.89 7.47
C ALA A 183 6.22 -29.39 6.06
N TRP A 184 5.80 -28.12 5.93
CA TRP A 184 5.59 -27.55 4.59
C TRP A 184 6.92 -27.09 4.00
N SER A 185 7.31 -27.63 2.85
CA SER A 185 8.48 -27.16 2.09
C SER A 185 8.11 -25.89 1.33
N LEU A 186 8.47 -24.73 1.88
CA LEU A 186 8.44 -23.48 1.12
C LEU A 186 9.58 -23.48 0.08
N PRO A 187 9.37 -22.92 -1.11
CA PRO A 187 10.46 -22.66 -2.04
C PRO A 187 11.56 -21.86 -1.36
N ALA A 188 12.82 -22.11 -1.74
CA ALA A 188 13.94 -21.34 -1.22
C ALA A 188 13.71 -19.84 -1.48
N PRO A 189 13.95 -18.95 -0.49
CA PRO A 189 13.75 -17.51 -0.65
C PRO A 189 14.44 -16.95 -1.91
N CYS A 190 15.62 -17.46 -2.26
CA CYS A 190 16.36 -17.08 -3.46
C CYS A 190 15.55 -17.33 -4.75
N THR A 191 14.84 -18.46 -4.86
CA THR A 191 14.00 -18.79 -6.03
C THR A 191 12.81 -17.83 -6.16
N ILE A 192 12.24 -17.41 -5.02
CA ILE A 192 11.14 -16.43 -5.00
C ILE A 192 11.65 -15.06 -5.44
N VAL A 193 12.82 -14.64 -4.94
CA VAL A 193 13.46 -13.38 -5.35
C VAL A 193 13.77 -13.36 -6.84
N GLU A 194 14.32 -14.44 -7.37
CA GLU A 194 14.63 -14.57 -8.80
C GLU A 194 13.37 -14.46 -9.65
N THR A 195 12.32 -15.22 -9.30
CA THR A 195 11.03 -15.19 -9.99
C THR A 195 10.42 -13.78 -9.98
N LEU A 196 10.45 -13.09 -8.84
CA LEU A 196 9.95 -11.72 -8.73
C LEU A 196 10.79 -10.73 -9.55
N SER A 197 12.11 -10.85 -9.53
CA SER A 197 12.99 -10.00 -10.32
C SER A 197 12.76 -10.19 -11.82
N THR A 198 12.56 -11.43 -12.27
CA THR A 198 12.19 -11.73 -13.66
C THR A 198 10.85 -11.09 -14.01
N ALA A 199 9.83 -11.21 -13.15
CA ALA A 199 8.52 -10.59 -13.37
C ALA A 199 8.59 -9.05 -13.43
N VAL A 200 9.38 -8.42 -12.57
CA VAL A 200 9.62 -6.97 -12.59
C VAL A 200 10.37 -6.55 -13.85
N SER A 201 11.32 -7.36 -14.33
CA SER A 201 12.07 -7.05 -15.54
C SER A 201 11.21 -7.09 -16.80
N SER A 202 10.23 -8.01 -16.85
CA SER A 202 9.37 -8.25 -18.01
C SER A 202 8.17 -7.29 -18.10
N ILE A 203 7.84 -6.59 -17.02
CA ILE A 203 6.71 -5.66 -17.01
C ILE A 203 6.97 -4.45 -17.92
N ASP A 204 6.00 -4.11 -18.76
CA ASP A 204 6.06 -2.89 -19.56
C ASP A 204 5.59 -1.70 -18.70
N LEU A 205 6.53 -0.88 -18.27
CA LEU A 205 6.27 0.34 -17.51
C LEU A 205 6.17 1.57 -18.41
N ARG A 206 6.33 1.42 -19.74
CA ARG A 206 6.23 2.55 -20.66
C ARG A 206 4.82 3.09 -20.61
N PRO A 207 4.66 4.40 -20.35
CA PRO A 207 3.37 5.02 -20.52
C PRO A 207 3.06 4.95 -22.01
N SER A 208 1.95 4.31 -22.38
CA SER A 208 1.48 4.21 -23.76
C SER A 208 1.50 5.60 -24.40
N GLY A 209 2.50 5.88 -25.25
CA GLY A 209 2.68 7.14 -25.97
C GLY A 209 3.54 8.25 -25.32
N LEU A 210 4.56 7.96 -24.50
CA LEU A 210 5.48 9.00 -23.98
C LEU A 210 6.75 9.21 -24.83
N LEU A 211 7.10 8.27 -25.71
CA LEU A 211 8.27 8.40 -26.59
C LEU A 211 8.10 9.44 -27.70
N GLU A 212 6.89 9.94 -27.98
CA GLU A 212 6.69 11.01 -28.96
C GLU A 212 6.78 12.44 -28.39
N GLN A 213 6.61 12.65 -27.08
CA GLN A 213 6.54 14.01 -26.52
C GLN A 213 7.81 14.47 -25.80
N VAL A 214 8.66 13.56 -25.31
CA VAL A 214 9.95 13.92 -24.69
C VAL A 214 11.03 14.26 -25.73
N GLN A 215 10.79 13.96 -27.02
CA GLN A 215 11.68 14.37 -28.11
C GLN A 215 11.34 15.76 -28.70
N ILE A 216 10.34 16.48 -28.16
CA ILE A 216 9.88 17.78 -28.71
C ILE A 216 10.00 18.95 -27.69
N GLN A 217 10.63 18.75 -26.53
CA GLN A 217 11.05 19.85 -25.64
C GLN A 217 12.55 19.82 -25.40
#